data_AF-A0A3C0GH73-F1
#
_entry.id   AF-A0A3C0GH73-F1
#
_cell.length_a   1.000
_cell.length_b   1.000
_cell.length_c   1.000
_cell.angle_alpha   90.00
_cell.angle_beta   90.00
_cell.angle_gamma   90.00
#
_symmetry.space_group_name_H-M   'P 1'
#
loop_
_entity.id
_entity.type
_entity.pdbx_description
1 polymer ?
#
loop_
_entity_poly.entity_id
_entity_poly.type
_entity_poly.pdbx_seq_one_letter_code
_entity_poly.pdbx_strand_id
1 'polypeptide(L)'
;MAVDKKDFEDFIDTIDEEIKKRKSKWKLTSITWMDFDDISQILRIHIYKKWHLYDPAKPLAPWLNRIITNQIKNLIRNNYGNYARPCLKCAASEGGDLCVIYEKQCSDCPLYAHWEKSKKIAHDVKVPVSLENHQQDLGNIREDSTLDIDLAFGKLNQVLPKYLKPIEWKIYENLYIK
;
A
#
# COMPACT_ATOMS: atom_id res chain seq x y z
N MET A 1 -33.50 -34.85 -19.43
CA MET A 1 -33.12 -34.76 -18.00
C MET A 1 -32.94 -33.29 -17.69
N ALA A 2 -33.82 -32.71 -16.87
CA ALA A 2 -33.68 -31.31 -16.48
C ALA A 2 -32.41 -31.20 -15.62
N VAL A 3 -31.41 -30.45 -16.11
CA VAL A 3 -30.22 -30.15 -15.32
C VAL A 3 -30.69 -29.29 -14.16
N ASP A 4 -30.58 -29.84 -12.95
CA ASP A 4 -30.92 -29.16 -11.71
C ASP A 4 -30.17 -27.82 -11.67
N LYS A 5 -30.92 -26.73 -11.76
CA LYS A 5 -30.34 -25.39 -11.90
C LYS A 5 -29.87 -24.97 -10.53
N LYS A 6 -28.58 -25.21 -10.27
CA LYS A 6 -27.89 -24.78 -9.06
C LYS A 6 -28.00 -23.28 -8.89
N ASP A 7 -28.76 -22.85 -7.89
CA ASP A 7 -28.96 -21.45 -7.61
C ASP A 7 -27.77 -20.89 -6.84
N PHE A 8 -27.54 -19.60 -6.97
CA PHE A 8 -26.41 -18.92 -6.33
C PHE A 8 -26.46 -19.05 -4.80
N GLU A 9 -27.67 -18.95 -4.24
CA GLU A 9 -27.94 -18.98 -2.80
C GLU A 9 -27.45 -20.28 -2.15
N ASP A 10 -27.52 -21.40 -2.88
CA ASP A 10 -27.09 -22.73 -2.41
C ASP A 10 -25.58 -22.80 -2.16
N PHE A 11 -24.80 -21.87 -2.71
CA PHE A 11 -23.33 -21.88 -2.66
C PHE A 11 -22.73 -20.70 -1.91
N ILE A 12 -23.54 -19.90 -1.18
CA ILE A 12 -23.05 -18.72 -0.46
C ILE A 12 -21.89 -19.06 0.48
N ASP A 13 -22.02 -20.13 1.28
CA ASP A 13 -20.97 -20.51 2.22
C ASP A 13 -19.65 -20.85 1.51
N THR A 14 -19.74 -21.58 0.40
CA THR A 14 -18.56 -21.93 -0.42
C THR A 14 -17.92 -20.69 -1.05
N ILE A 15 -18.75 -19.75 -1.52
CA ILE A 15 -18.29 -18.48 -2.10
C ILE A 15 -17.54 -17.66 -1.04
N ASP A 16 -18.11 -17.57 0.16
CA ASP A 16 -17.56 -16.80 1.27
C ASP A 16 -16.23 -17.37 1.75
N GLU A 17 -16.12 -18.69 1.84
CA GLU A 17 -14.85 -19.36 2.12
C GLU A 17 -13.78 -19.06 1.07
N GLU A 18 -14.12 -19.15 -0.22
CA GLU A 18 -13.19 -18.85 -1.31
C GLU A 18 -12.76 -17.37 -1.33
N ILE A 19 -13.65 -16.44 -0.99
CA ILE A 19 -13.33 -15.02 -0.83
C ILE A 19 -12.38 -14.84 0.36
N LYS A 20 -12.69 -15.42 1.52
CA LYS A 20 -11.90 -15.29 2.75
C LYS A 20 -10.48 -15.79 2.59
N LYS A 21 -10.26 -16.87 1.83
CA LYS A 21 -8.91 -17.37 1.45
C LYS A 21 -8.05 -16.33 0.72
N ARG A 22 -8.65 -15.28 0.17
CA ARG A 22 -7.97 -14.22 -0.57
C ARG A 22 -7.77 -12.93 0.24
N LYS A 23 -8.19 -12.89 1.51
CA LYS A 23 -7.98 -11.74 2.40
C LYS A 23 -6.53 -11.28 2.45
N SER A 24 -5.58 -12.20 2.60
CA SER A 24 -4.14 -11.88 2.65
C SER A 24 -3.58 -11.30 1.33
N LYS A 25 -4.28 -11.48 0.21
CA LYS A 25 -3.89 -10.87 -1.08
C LYS A 25 -4.35 -9.42 -1.20
N TRP A 26 -5.33 -9.00 -0.40
CA TRP A 26 -5.67 -7.59 -0.29
C TRP A 26 -4.61 -6.89 0.57
N LYS A 27 -3.82 -6.04 -0.08
CA LYS A 27 -2.69 -5.32 0.55
C LYS A 27 -2.83 -3.81 0.54
N LEU A 28 -3.89 -3.27 -0.09
CA LEU A 28 -4.18 -1.84 -0.12
C LEU A 28 -4.86 -1.39 1.16
N THR A 29 -4.25 -1.66 2.31
CA THR A 29 -4.71 -1.14 3.61
C THR A 29 -4.56 0.38 3.71
N SER A 30 -3.79 0.98 2.80
CA SER A 30 -3.69 2.43 2.64
C SER A 30 -4.99 3.06 2.10
N ILE A 31 -5.94 2.28 1.57
CA ILE A 31 -7.24 2.83 1.15
C ILE A 31 -8.17 2.80 2.36
N THR A 32 -8.26 3.93 3.07
CA THR A 32 -9.01 4.03 4.34
C THR A 32 -10.52 3.86 4.21
N TRP A 33 -11.07 4.06 3.01
CA TRP A 33 -12.53 4.01 2.77
C TRP A 33 -13.03 2.66 2.25
N MET A 34 -12.15 1.69 1.96
CA MET A 34 -12.52 0.38 1.40
C MET A 34 -11.79 -0.73 2.15
N ASP A 35 -12.50 -1.37 3.06
CA ASP A 35 -11.97 -2.50 3.82
C ASP A 35 -12.21 -3.85 3.10
N PHE A 36 -11.83 -4.95 3.75
CA PHE A 36 -12.01 -6.27 3.16
C PHE A 36 -13.47 -6.73 3.11
N ASP A 37 -14.34 -6.20 3.96
CA ASP A 37 -15.74 -6.57 4.00
C ASP A 37 -16.48 -5.89 2.83
N ASP A 38 -16.16 -4.62 2.53
CA ASP A 38 -16.59 -3.93 1.31
C ASP A 38 -16.20 -4.72 0.05
N ILE A 39 -14.95 -5.20 0.01
CA ILE A 39 -14.44 -5.98 -1.12
C ILE A 39 -15.15 -7.32 -1.24
N SER A 40 -15.42 -7.96 -0.11
CA SER A 40 -16.17 -9.22 -0.09
C SER A 40 -17.57 -9.03 -0.68
N GLN A 41 -18.25 -7.92 -0.38
CA GLN A 41 -19.53 -7.58 -1.01
C GLN A 41 -19.40 -7.33 -2.52
N ILE A 42 -18.42 -6.54 -2.96
CA ILE A 42 -18.16 -6.29 -4.38
C ILE A 42 -17.92 -7.61 -5.13
N LEU A 43 -17.15 -8.52 -4.52
CA LEU A 43 -16.85 -9.85 -5.08
C LEU A 43 -18.11 -10.70 -5.21
N ARG A 44 -18.95 -10.78 -4.15
CA ARG A 44 -20.24 -11.50 -4.19
C ARG A 44 -21.14 -11.00 -5.31
N ILE A 45 -21.35 -9.69 -5.39
CA ILE A 45 -22.16 -9.06 -6.45
C ILE A 45 -21.60 -9.39 -7.83
N HIS A 46 -20.27 -9.37 -7.98
CA HIS A 46 -19.64 -9.68 -9.25
C HIS A 46 -19.78 -11.15 -9.65
N ILE A 47 -19.67 -12.07 -8.69
CA ILE A 47 -19.89 -13.51 -8.91
C ILE A 47 -21.35 -13.74 -9.30
N TYR A 48 -22.31 -13.16 -8.58
CA TYR A 48 -23.74 -13.26 -8.88
C TYR A 48 -24.05 -12.81 -10.32
N LYS A 49 -23.55 -11.63 -10.73
CA LYS A 49 -23.69 -11.14 -12.11
C LYS A 49 -23.14 -12.10 -13.17
N LYS A 50 -22.16 -12.93 -12.81
CA LYS A 50 -21.53 -13.92 -13.69
C LYS A 50 -22.02 -15.35 -13.46
N TRP A 51 -22.94 -15.58 -12.51
CA TRP A 51 -23.37 -16.93 -12.13
C TRP A 51 -23.95 -17.71 -13.31
N HIS A 52 -24.66 -17.03 -14.21
CA HIS A 52 -25.17 -17.60 -15.46
C HIS A 52 -24.11 -18.16 -16.41
N LEU A 53 -22.83 -17.79 -16.23
CA LEU A 53 -21.69 -18.30 -17.01
C LEU A 53 -21.03 -19.52 -16.36
N TYR A 54 -21.46 -19.90 -15.16
CA TYR A 54 -20.95 -21.08 -14.48
C TYR A 54 -21.49 -22.35 -15.13
N ASP A 55 -20.61 -23.32 -15.30
CA ASP A 55 -20.93 -24.64 -15.85
C ASP A 55 -21.03 -25.64 -14.69
N PRO A 56 -22.24 -26.13 -14.34
CA PRO A 56 -22.45 -27.02 -13.21
C PRO A 56 -21.72 -28.36 -13.29
N ALA A 57 -21.27 -28.77 -14.49
CA ALA A 57 -20.50 -29.99 -14.68
C ALA A 57 -19.04 -29.85 -14.21
N LYS A 58 -18.57 -28.62 -13.95
CA LYS A 58 -17.20 -28.33 -13.52
C LYS A 58 -17.14 -28.01 -12.02
N PRO A 59 -15.98 -28.19 -11.37
CA PRO A 59 -15.81 -27.76 -9.99
C PRO A 59 -15.97 -26.24 -9.82
N LEU A 60 -16.67 -25.82 -8.77
CA LEU A 60 -16.97 -24.42 -8.50
C LEU A 60 -15.73 -23.61 -8.08
N ALA A 61 -14.91 -24.16 -7.18
CA ALA A 61 -13.79 -23.43 -6.56
C ALA A 61 -12.76 -22.88 -7.57
N PRO A 62 -12.30 -23.62 -8.60
CA PRO A 62 -11.42 -23.07 -9.63
C PRO A 62 -12.03 -21.90 -10.41
N TRP A 63 -13.34 -21.97 -10.72
CA TRP A 63 -14.06 -20.93 -11.42
C TRP A 63 -14.19 -19.66 -10.56
N LEU A 64 -14.60 -19.81 -9.30
CA LEU A 64 -14.65 -18.72 -8.32
C LEU A 64 -13.28 -18.06 -8.16
N ASN A 65 -12.24 -18.86 -7.99
CA ASN A 65 -10.88 -18.35 -7.80
C ASN A 65 -10.42 -17.46 -8.96
N ARG A 66 -10.73 -17.85 -10.20
CA ARG A 66 -10.41 -17.04 -11.38
C ARG A 66 -11.16 -15.71 -11.36
N ILE A 67 -12.45 -15.72 -11.03
CA ILE A 67 -13.26 -14.50 -10.92
C ILE A 67 -12.73 -13.59 -9.82
N ILE A 68 -12.59 -14.13 -8.61
CA ILE A 68 -12.14 -13.40 -7.41
C ILE A 68 -10.76 -12.78 -7.66
N THR A 69 -9.80 -13.58 -8.13
CA THR A 69 -8.43 -13.09 -8.39
C THR A 69 -8.41 -11.97 -9.42
N ASN A 70 -9.19 -12.10 -10.50
CA ASN A 70 -9.26 -11.06 -11.52
C ASN A 70 -9.95 -9.79 -11.00
N GLN A 71 -10.99 -9.92 -10.18
CA GLN A 71 -11.66 -8.78 -9.57
C GLN A 71 -10.78 -8.04 -8.57
N ILE A 72 -10.06 -8.75 -7.70
CA ILE A 72 -9.10 -8.13 -6.79
C ILE A 72 -8.03 -7.36 -7.58
N LYS A 73 -7.47 -7.94 -8.64
CA LYS A 73 -6.51 -7.24 -9.52
C LYS A 73 -7.11 -5.98 -10.14
N ASN A 74 -8.36 -6.05 -10.59
CA ASN A 74 -9.05 -4.90 -11.16
C ASN A 74 -9.31 -3.80 -10.13
N LEU A 75 -9.72 -4.15 -8.91
CA LEU A 75 -9.91 -3.20 -7.82
C LEU A 75 -8.60 -2.50 -7.47
N ILE A 76 -7.50 -3.24 -7.34
CA ILE A 76 -6.16 -2.68 -7.09
C ILE A 76 -5.76 -1.72 -8.22
N ARG A 77 -5.90 -2.16 -9.46
CA ARG A 77 -5.58 -1.33 -10.63
C ARG A 77 -6.43 -0.07 -10.68
N ASN A 78 -7.73 -0.18 -10.41
CA ASN A 78 -8.65 0.94 -10.54
C ASN A 78 -8.52 1.98 -9.42
N ASN A 79 -8.25 1.55 -8.20
CA ASN A 79 -8.15 2.46 -7.05
C ASN A 79 -6.75 3.03 -6.84
N TYR A 80 -5.70 2.32 -7.29
CA TYR A 80 -4.31 2.76 -7.12
C TYR A 80 -3.57 2.83 -8.46
N GLY A 81 -3.44 1.70 -9.17
CA GLY A 81 -2.56 1.58 -10.33
C GLY A 81 -2.85 2.54 -11.49
N ASN A 82 -4.09 3.00 -11.67
CA ASN A 82 -4.47 3.94 -12.72
C ASN A 82 -4.02 5.38 -12.44
N TYR A 83 -3.88 5.74 -11.16
CA TYR A 83 -3.50 7.07 -10.69
C TYR A 83 -2.03 7.13 -10.27
N ALA A 84 -1.39 5.98 -10.07
CA ALA A 84 0.03 5.86 -9.78
C ALA A 84 0.90 6.61 -10.79
N ARG A 85 1.93 7.30 -10.29
CA ARG A 85 2.92 8.01 -11.12
C ARG A 85 3.66 7.05 -12.06
N PRO A 86 4.03 7.49 -13.29
CA PRO A 86 4.70 6.63 -14.26
C PRO A 86 6.05 6.10 -13.74
N CYS A 87 6.71 6.85 -12.86
CA CYS A 87 8.01 6.50 -12.28
C CYS A 87 8.01 5.17 -11.50
N LEU A 88 6.87 4.72 -10.98
CA LEU A 88 6.75 3.44 -10.26
C LEU A 88 6.99 2.22 -11.15
N LYS A 89 6.93 2.39 -12.48
CA LYS A 89 7.19 1.34 -13.47
C LYS A 89 8.28 1.73 -14.46
N CYS A 90 8.96 2.85 -14.22
CA CYS A 90 9.96 3.40 -15.13
C CYS A 90 11.31 2.71 -14.89
N ALA A 91 11.99 2.32 -15.97
CA ALA A 91 13.33 1.73 -15.89
C ALA A 91 14.40 2.71 -15.41
N ALA A 92 14.17 4.02 -15.55
CA ALA A 92 15.09 5.07 -15.09
C ALA A 92 14.87 5.48 -13.62
N SER A 93 13.95 4.84 -12.90
CA SER A 93 13.68 5.13 -11.49
C SER A 93 14.65 4.39 -10.59
N GLU A 94 15.36 5.11 -9.72
CA GLU A 94 16.29 4.52 -8.73
C GLU A 94 15.64 4.31 -7.36
N GLY A 95 14.32 4.56 -7.25
CA GLY A 95 13.60 4.56 -5.97
C GLY A 95 13.48 5.96 -5.37
N GLY A 96 12.55 6.10 -4.43
CA GLY A 96 12.16 7.41 -3.89
C GLY A 96 11.74 8.36 -5.02
N ASP A 97 12.40 9.52 -5.06
CA ASP A 97 12.19 10.59 -6.04
C ASP A 97 13.37 10.73 -7.02
N LEU A 98 14.30 9.78 -7.05
CA LEU A 98 15.47 9.82 -7.94
C LEU A 98 15.17 9.26 -9.32
N CYS A 99 15.86 9.79 -10.32
CA CYS A 99 15.75 9.41 -11.72
C CYS A 99 17.12 9.49 -12.41
N VAL A 100 17.56 8.43 -13.10
CA VAL A 100 18.86 8.40 -13.79
C VAL A 100 18.97 9.46 -14.90
N ILE A 101 17.86 9.78 -15.57
CA ILE A 101 17.86 10.65 -16.77
C ILE A 101 17.77 12.14 -16.38
N TYR A 102 16.96 12.46 -15.37
CA TYR A 102 16.61 13.83 -15.00
C TYR A 102 17.06 14.20 -13.59
N GLU A 103 17.88 13.35 -12.96
CA GLU A 103 18.28 13.36 -11.54
C GLU A 103 17.11 13.13 -10.56
N LYS A 104 15.96 13.75 -10.82
CA LYS A 104 14.73 13.67 -10.01
C LYS A 104 13.51 13.30 -10.84
N GLN A 105 12.48 12.78 -10.17
CA GLN A 105 11.17 12.50 -10.73
C GLN A 105 10.35 13.80 -10.80
N CYS A 106 10.60 14.61 -11.82
CA CYS A 106 10.01 15.94 -12.00
C CYS A 106 9.34 16.11 -13.37
N SER A 107 8.72 17.28 -13.57
CA SER A 107 8.03 17.69 -14.81
C SER A 107 8.97 17.89 -16.00
N ASP A 108 10.28 17.78 -15.82
CA ASP A 108 11.25 17.74 -16.93
C ASP A 108 11.08 16.44 -17.74
N CYS A 109 10.58 15.37 -17.11
CA CYS A 109 10.17 14.16 -17.81
C CYS A 109 8.78 14.35 -18.45
N PRO A 110 8.62 14.21 -19.79
CA PRO A 110 7.33 14.41 -20.45
C PRO A 110 6.21 13.50 -19.94
N LEU A 111 6.54 12.25 -19.60
CA LEU A 111 5.56 11.30 -19.03
C LEU A 111 5.09 11.74 -17.64
N TYR A 112 6.02 12.26 -16.82
CA TYR A 112 5.71 12.78 -15.50
C TYR A 112 4.87 14.06 -15.61
N ALA A 113 5.27 15.01 -16.46
CA ALA A 113 4.53 16.24 -16.70
C ALA A 113 3.08 15.99 -17.15
N HIS A 114 2.87 15.02 -18.05
CA HIS A 114 1.53 14.63 -18.47
C HIS A 114 0.71 14.02 -17.32
N TRP A 115 1.33 13.15 -16.53
CA TRP A 115 0.69 12.58 -15.35
C TRP A 115 0.34 13.66 -14.31
N GLU A 116 1.23 14.61 -14.09
CA GLU A 116 1.05 15.73 -13.15
C GLU A 116 -0.17 16.59 -13.51
N LYS A 117 -0.35 16.89 -14.80
CA LYS A 117 -1.50 17.68 -15.27
C LYS A 117 -2.84 16.92 -15.23
N SER A 118 -2.81 15.59 -15.28
CA SER A 118 -4.03 14.79 -15.49
C SER A 118 -4.46 13.98 -14.26
N LYS A 119 -3.53 13.27 -13.63
CA LYS A 119 -3.81 12.20 -12.67
C LYS A 119 -3.28 12.48 -11.27
N LYS A 120 -2.35 13.43 -11.09
CA LYS A 120 -1.79 13.79 -9.78
C LYS A 120 -2.86 14.23 -8.79
N ILE A 121 -3.77 15.11 -9.18
CA ILE A 121 -4.88 15.54 -8.31
C ILE A 121 -5.70 14.34 -7.80
N ALA A 122 -6.09 13.45 -8.71
CA ALA A 122 -6.86 12.25 -8.34
C ALA A 122 -6.03 11.26 -7.51
N HIS A 123 -4.71 11.19 -7.73
CA HIS A 123 -3.80 10.39 -6.92
C HIS A 123 -3.73 10.94 -5.49
N ASP A 124 -3.46 12.23 -5.33
CA ASP A 124 -3.23 12.88 -4.03
C ASP A 124 -4.50 12.90 -3.17
N VAL A 125 -5.68 12.96 -3.79
CA VAL A 125 -6.97 12.84 -3.07
C VAL A 125 -7.27 11.40 -2.64
N LYS A 126 -6.85 10.40 -3.41
CA LYS A 126 -7.26 8.98 -3.20
C LYS A 126 -6.24 8.15 -2.43
N VAL A 127 -4.98 8.55 -2.45
CA VAL A 127 -3.88 7.85 -1.79
C VAL A 127 -3.48 8.70 -0.60
N PRO A 128 -3.64 8.22 0.65
CA PRO A 128 -3.12 8.96 1.78
C PRO A 128 -1.62 9.08 1.62
N VAL A 129 -1.14 10.31 1.65
CA VAL A 129 0.29 10.59 1.62
C VAL A 129 0.83 10.37 3.02
N SER A 130 2.05 9.87 3.13
CA SER A 130 2.76 9.82 4.42
C SER A 130 2.80 11.23 5.02
N LEU A 131 2.56 11.35 6.34
CA LEU A 131 2.63 12.61 7.09
C LEU A 131 3.97 13.34 6.89
N GLU A 132 5.05 12.59 6.65
CA GLU A 132 6.39 13.09 6.32
C GLU A 132 6.40 14.01 5.08
N ASN A 133 5.47 13.81 4.13
CA ASN A 133 5.37 14.60 2.90
C ASN A 133 4.40 15.80 3.03
N HIS A 134 3.74 15.96 4.19
CA HIS A 134 2.79 17.05 4.50
C HIS A 134 3.36 18.03 5.54
N GLN A 135 4.67 18.26 5.55
CA GLN A 135 5.29 19.26 6.45
C GLN A 135 4.68 20.67 6.28
N GLN A 136 4.18 21.00 5.08
CA GLN A 136 3.58 22.30 4.78
C GLN A 136 2.14 22.47 5.32
N ASP A 137 1.39 21.36 5.49
CA ASP A 137 -0.01 21.38 5.94
C ASP A 137 -0.15 21.29 7.48
N LEU A 138 0.93 20.97 8.19
CA LEU A 138 0.97 20.91 9.66
C LEU A 138 0.99 22.30 10.33
N GLY A 139 0.74 23.36 9.55
CA GLY A 139 1.18 24.71 9.90
C GLY A 139 2.70 24.74 9.99
N ASN A 140 3.28 25.93 10.09
CA ASN A 140 4.65 26.04 10.57
C ASN A 140 4.69 25.48 12.00
N ILE A 141 4.81 24.16 12.19
CA ILE A 141 5.57 23.64 13.30
C ILE A 141 6.94 24.20 12.98
N ARG A 142 7.19 25.38 13.55
CA ARG A 142 8.45 26.06 13.43
C ARG A 142 9.51 24.97 13.59
N GLU A 143 10.44 24.91 12.68
CA GLU A 143 11.75 24.32 12.92
C GLU A 143 12.48 25.05 14.09
N ASP A 144 11.77 25.81 14.96
CA ASP A 144 12.18 26.22 16.30
C ASP A 144 12.15 25.01 17.23
N SER A 145 13.05 24.09 16.96
CA SER A 145 13.90 23.47 17.96
C SER A 145 14.96 22.79 17.14
N THR A 146 16.06 23.49 16.88
CA THR A 146 17.34 22.83 16.64
C THR A 146 17.54 21.88 17.82
N LEU A 147 17.08 20.63 17.67
CA LEU A 147 17.40 19.54 18.57
C LEU A 147 18.91 19.44 18.47
N ASP A 148 19.58 20.07 19.42
CA ASP A 148 21.02 20.05 19.54
C ASP A 148 21.39 18.63 20.00
N ILE A 149 21.53 17.76 19.01
CA ILE A 149 21.85 16.35 19.16
C ILE A 149 23.14 16.23 19.97
N ASP A 150 24.10 17.14 19.77
CA ASP A 150 25.36 17.16 20.50
C ASP A 150 25.16 17.47 21.99
N LEU A 151 24.28 18.42 22.32
CA LEU A 151 23.92 18.72 23.71
C LEU A 151 23.16 17.56 24.37
N ALA A 152 22.31 16.86 23.63
CA ALA A 152 21.62 15.66 24.10
C ALA A 152 22.60 14.49 24.34
N PHE A 153 23.54 14.27 23.42
CA PHE A 153 24.62 13.29 23.57
C PHE A 153 25.54 13.63 24.75
N GLY A 154 25.87 14.91 24.95
CA GLY A 154 26.67 15.38 26.09
C GLY A 154 26.01 15.04 27.43
N LYS A 155 24.70 15.28 27.55
CA LYS A 155 23.93 14.88 28.75
C LYS A 155 23.89 13.37 28.93
N LEU A 156 23.70 12.62 27.85
CA LEU A 156 23.64 11.16 27.89
C LEU A 156 24.99 10.56 28.35
N ASN A 157 26.10 11.06 27.82
CA ASN A 157 27.46 10.64 28.16
C ASN A 157 27.85 10.96 29.61
N GLN A 158 27.20 11.92 30.27
CA GLN A 158 27.39 12.20 31.70
C GLN A 158 26.62 11.24 32.62
N VAL A 159 25.50 10.69 32.13
CA VAL A 159 24.61 9.84 32.92
C VAL A 159 24.96 8.36 32.76
N LEU A 160 25.25 7.92 31.54
CA LEU A 160 25.52 6.52 31.21
C LEU A 160 26.63 5.84 32.05
N PRO A 161 27.77 6.49 32.37
CA PRO A 161 28.80 5.88 33.21
C PRO A 161 28.32 5.50 34.62
N LYS A 162 27.22 6.10 35.10
CA LYS A 162 26.65 5.81 36.42
C LYS A 162 25.81 4.53 36.44
N TYR A 163 25.38 4.06 35.27
CA TYR A 163 24.47 2.91 35.13
C TYR A 163 25.09 1.72 34.39
N LEU A 164 26.08 1.97 33.53
CA LEU A 164 26.76 0.93 32.77
C LEU A 164 27.91 0.30 33.58
N LYS A 165 28.10 -1.00 33.41
CA LYS A 165 29.28 -1.70 33.94
C LYS A 165 30.53 -1.27 33.18
N PRO A 166 31.74 -1.42 33.76
CA PRO A 166 32.99 -1.04 33.09
C PRO A 166 33.19 -1.64 31.69
N ILE A 167 32.74 -2.89 31.48
CA ILE A 167 32.79 -3.56 30.16
C ILE A 167 31.81 -2.92 29.17
N GLU A 168 30.61 -2.55 29.62
CA GLU A 168 29.54 -1.99 28.78
C GLU A 168 29.86 -0.54 28.39
N TRP A 169 30.46 0.22 29.32
CA TRP A 169 30.97 1.57 29.04
C TRP A 169 32.08 1.53 27.98
N LYS A 170 33.01 0.58 28.10
CA LYS A 170 34.07 0.40 27.09
C LYS A 170 33.50 0.04 25.73
N ILE A 171 32.49 -0.83 25.66
CA ILE A 171 31.82 -1.16 24.39
C ILE A 171 31.13 0.08 23.80
N TYR A 172 30.42 0.84 24.63
CA TYR A 172 29.75 2.08 24.23
C TYR A 172 30.74 3.11 23.63
N GLU A 173 31.87 3.35 24.29
CA GLU A 173 32.94 4.25 23.80
C GLU A 173 33.56 3.80 22.46
N ASN A 174 33.56 2.49 22.18
CA ASN A 174 34.10 1.96 20.91
C ASN A 174 33.05 1.94 19.79
N LEU A 175 31.76 1.92 20.12
CA LEU A 175 30.67 1.95 19.14
C LEU A 175 30.30 3.36 18.70
N TYR A 176 30.36 4.32 19.62
CA TYR A 176 30.05 5.72 19.36
C TYR A 176 31.34 6.54 19.47
N ILE A 177 31.87 6.95 18.31
CA ILE A 177 33.08 7.77 18.19
C ILE A 177 32.84 9.13 18.87
N LYS A 178 33.84 9.63 19.61
CA LYS A 178 33.85 10.96 20.22
C LYS A 178 33.83 12.08 19.19
#